data_AF-E1X4L3-F1
#
_entry.id   AF-E1X4L3-F1
#
_cell.length_a   1.000
_cell.length_b   1.000
_cell.length_c   1.000
_cell.angle_alpha   90.00
_cell.angle_beta   90.00
_cell.angle_gamma   90.00
#
_symmetry.space_group_name_H-M   'P 1'
#
loop_
_entity.id
_entity.type
_entity.pdbx_description
1 polymer ?
#
loop_
_entity_poly.entity_id
_entity_poly.type
_entity_poly.pdbx_seq_one_letter_code
_entity_poly.pdbx_strand_id
1 'polypeptide(L)'
;MEKYLKPLSGLVIISFFITSIIGWTQGWELLYRPIPGAPVLSPYTSIGFITLFLYKLNLQGANISETISNQLKVTLLAVLTSILFLQLALYTNKGSEILGYPISSISTILTFFLIIVFEILSNESKEHTLVADAILLISIFWVYISICGHIFGEVILTGMTEKSGIGLSLPTALAFCLYMALLIKEDHLTYTKLLFQTVKWTKKYILVYALSYLALPLLFILLLKNVVITPGDHIKIFFSFSIIGLFFISLFLVLIHFLSRTHTGLQMICSYTKRIKTDDGHWISIESYLKENYGHRIKHEESPNGQKAMAKQLKKNS
;
A
#
# COMPACT_ATOMS: atom_id res chain seq x y z
N MET A 1 -24.16 -13.55 13.54
CA MET A 1 -23.11 -13.18 14.52
C MET A 1 -21.95 -12.44 13.87
N GLU A 2 -21.38 -12.92 12.75
CA GLU A 2 -20.35 -12.19 11.97
C GLU A 2 -20.76 -10.78 11.50
N LYS A 3 -22.06 -10.57 11.21
CA LYS A 3 -22.61 -9.28 10.74
C LYS A 3 -22.47 -8.13 11.75
N TYR A 4 -22.37 -8.44 13.05
CA TYR A 4 -22.21 -7.46 14.13
C TYR A 4 -20.75 -7.37 14.66
N LEU A 5 -19.94 -8.42 14.46
CA LEU A 5 -18.54 -8.46 14.89
C LEU A 5 -17.61 -7.54 14.07
N LYS A 6 -17.87 -7.38 12.76
CA LYS A 6 -17.11 -6.47 11.89
C LYS A 6 -17.26 -4.98 12.26
N PRO A 7 -18.46 -4.43 12.49
CA PRO A 7 -18.60 -3.03 12.89
C PRO A 7 -18.10 -2.77 14.33
N LEU A 8 -18.27 -3.72 15.26
CA LEU A 8 -17.77 -3.58 16.64
C LEU A 8 -16.25 -3.52 16.72
N SER A 9 -15.55 -4.40 15.98
CA SER A 9 -14.08 -4.39 15.92
C SER A 9 -13.53 -3.09 15.30
N GLY A 10 -14.22 -2.55 14.30
CA GLY A 10 -13.89 -1.25 13.71
C GLY A 10 -14.04 -0.08 14.67
N LEU A 11 -15.12 -0.04 15.47
CA LEU A 11 -15.35 1.00 16.48
C LEU A 11 -14.32 0.93 17.62
N VAL A 12 -13.90 -0.27 18.02
CA VAL A 12 -12.82 -0.44 19.01
C VAL A 12 -11.51 0.15 18.48
N ILE A 13 -11.16 -0.09 17.21
CA ILE A 13 -9.97 0.51 16.59
C ILE A 13 -10.06 2.05 16.57
N ILE A 14 -11.22 2.59 16.18
CA ILE A 14 -11.44 4.05 16.16
C ILE A 14 -11.35 4.66 17.57
N SER A 15 -11.88 3.97 18.59
CA SER A 15 -11.91 4.46 19.97
C SER A 15 -10.51 4.78 20.50
N PHE A 16 -9.49 4.00 20.14
CA PHE A 16 -8.10 4.24 20.54
C PHE A 16 -7.60 5.62 20.07
N PHE A 17 -7.91 6.01 18.83
CA PHE A 17 -7.52 7.32 18.29
C PHE A 17 -8.33 8.47 18.91
N ILE A 18 -9.60 8.25 19.23
CA ILE A 18 -10.42 9.23 19.96
C ILE A 18 -9.85 9.47 21.35
N THR A 19 -9.52 8.40 22.08
CA THR A 19 -8.90 8.46 23.40
C THR A 19 -7.54 9.17 23.33
N SER A 20 -6.76 8.96 22.26
CA SER A 20 -5.50 9.70 22.04
C SER A 20 -5.75 11.21 21.94
N ILE A 21 -6.77 11.67 21.21
CA ILE A 21 -7.10 13.10 21.09
C ILE A 21 -7.54 13.68 22.44
N ILE A 22 -8.42 12.98 23.17
CA ILE A 22 -8.86 13.40 24.52
C ILE A 22 -7.67 13.45 25.49
N GLY A 23 -6.75 12.48 25.39
CA GLY A 23 -5.54 12.47 26.21
C GLY A 23 -4.66 13.70 26.00
N TRP A 24 -4.49 14.14 24.75
CA TRP A 24 -3.78 15.37 24.40
C TRP A 24 -4.48 16.62 24.95
N THR A 25 -5.81 16.71 24.85
CA THR A 25 -6.56 17.89 25.33
C THR A 25 -6.64 17.97 26.85
N GLN A 26 -6.62 16.83 27.55
CA GLN A 26 -6.73 16.75 29.00
C GLN A 26 -5.40 16.65 29.76
N GLY A 27 -4.27 16.60 29.08
CA GLY A 27 -2.98 16.46 29.78
C GLY A 27 -2.74 15.06 30.35
N TRP A 28 -3.31 14.00 29.76
CA TRP A 28 -2.98 12.62 30.12
C TRP A 28 -1.60 12.21 29.59
N GLU A 29 -0.58 12.38 30.44
CA GLU A 29 0.81 12.09 30.10
C GLU A 29 1.03 10.68 29.50
N LEU A 30 0.30 9.66 29.94
CA LEU A 30 0.41 8.30 29.41
C LEU A 30 0.04 8.17 27.92
N LEU A 31 -0.67 9.16 27.36
CA LEU A 31 -1.16 9.20 25.99
C LEU A 31 -0.47 10.25 25.10
N TYR A 32 0.51 11.00 25.61
CA TYR A 32 1.34 11.90 24.79
C TYR A 32 2.80 12.08 25.25
N ARG A 33 3.16 11.69 26.48
CA ARG A 33 4.55 11.54 26.87
C ARG A 33 5.02 10.15 26.48
N PRO A 34 6.01 10.08 25.58
CA PRO A 34 6.54 8.81 25.20
C PRO A 34 7.55 8.31 26.24
N ILE A 35 7.84 7.02 26.16
CA ILE A 35 9.18 6.51 26.44
C ILE A 35 10.18 7.46 25.78
N PRO A 36 11.24 7.94 26.46
CA PRO A 36 12.19 8.88 25.88
C PRO A 36 12.64 8.44 24.47
N GLY A 37 12.38 9.29 23.46
CA GLY A 37 12.86 9.07 22.09
C GLY A 37 11.86 8.60 21.01
N ALA A 38 10.55 8.56 21.25
CA ALA A 38 9.55 8.26 20.20
C ALA A 38 8.36 9.24 20.23
N PRO A 39 7.86 9.85 19.15
CA PRO A 39 6.67 10.68 19.21
C PRO A 39 5.44 9.82 19.49
N VAL A 40 4.53 10.32 20.31
CA VAL A 40 3.19 9.76 20.46
C VAL A 40 2.32 10.20 19.28
N LEU A 41 1.30 9.42 18.91
CA LEU A 41 0.31 9.79 17.88
C LEU A 41 -0.17 11.23 18.13
N SER A 42 0.11 12.14 17.20
CA SER A 42 -0.41 13.51 17.29
C SER A 42 -1.92 13.51 17.08
N PRO A 43 -2.65 14.54 17.56
CA PRO A 43 -4.06 14.70 17.26
C PRO A 43 -4.34 14.70 15.74
N TYR A 44 -3.45 15.27 14.92
CA TYR A 44 -3.57 15.27 13.47
C TYR A 44 -3.45 13.88 12.86
N THR A 45 -2.48 13.07 13.30
CA THR A 45 -2.37 11.67 12.86
C THR A 45 -3.57 10.84 13.29
N SER A 46 -4.09 11.09 14.50
CA SER A 46 -5.28 10.42 15.03
C SER A 46 -6.53 10.76 14.22
N ILE A 47 -6.75 12.04 13.89
CA ILE A 47 -7.83 12.47 12.98
C ILE A 47 -7.67 11.80 11.62
N GLY A 48 -6.43 11.71 11.11
CA GLY A 48 -6.13 11.03 9.86
C GLY A 48 -6.54 9.56 9.86
N PHE A 49 -6.16 8.81 10.89
CA PHE A 49 -6.58 7.41 11.03
C PHE A 49 -8.08 7.27 11.24
N ILE A 50 -8.72 8.10 12.08
CA ILE A 50 -10.18 8.07 12.25
C ILE A 50 -10.87 8.23 10.89
N THR A 51 -10.40 9.18 10.08
CA THR A 51 -10.93 9.44 8.73
C THR A 51 -10.77 8.24 7.81
N LEU A 52 -9.56 7.65 7.77
CA LEU A 52 -9.27 6.48 6.95
C LEU A 52 -10.05 5.23 7.39
N PHE A 53 -10.14 4.97 8.70
CA PHE A 53 -10.89 3.84 9.24
C PHE A 53 -12.38 4.03 9.03
N LEU A 54 -12.94 5.22 9.19
CA LEU A 54 -14.34 5.51 8.83
C LEU A 54 -14.60 5.33 7.33
N TYR A 55 -13.64 5.72 6.49
CA TYR A 55 -13.72 5.54 5.05
C TYR A 55 -13.78 4.05 4.66
N LYS A 56 -12.97 3.18 5.30
CA LYS A 56 -12.90 1.74 4.99
C LYS A 56 -13.93 0.89 5.70
N LEU A 57 -14.21 1.20 6.97
CA LEU A 57 -15.21 0.49 7.76
C LEU A 57 -16.57 0.94 7.27
N ASN A 58 -17.02 0.33 6.18
CA ASN A 58 -18.40 0.45 5.74
C ASN A 58 -19.26 0.00 6.93
N LEU A 59 -19.99 0.95 7.55
CA LEU A 59 -20.90 0.68 8.64
C LEU A 59 -22.05 -0.14 8.06
N GLN A 60 -21.83 -1.45 7.86
CA GLN A 60 -22.72 -2.43 7.22
C GLN A 60 -24.07 -2.62 7.94
N GLY A 61 -24.39 -1.77 8.92
CA GLY A 61 -25.69 -1.67 9.59
C GLY A 61 -26.51 -0.44 9.21
N ALA A 62 -25.96 0.52 8.48
CA ALA A 62 -26.70 1.73 8.08
C ALA A 62 -27.19 1.57 6.63
N ASN A 63 -28.50 1.65 6.41
CA ASN A 63 -29.13 1.70 5.08
C ASN A 63 -28.82 3.07 4.40
N ILE A 64 -27.55 3.34 4.15
CA ILE A 64 -27.08 4.56 3.49
C ILE A 64 -27.09 4.29 1.99
N SER A 65 -27.68 5.19 1.20
CA SER A 65 -27.66 5.08 -0.25
C SER A 65 -26.22 5.21 -0.78
N GLU A 66 -25.93 4.57 -1.92
CA GLU A 66 -24.60 4.59 -2.54
C GLU A 66 -24.13 6.03 -2.81
N THR A 67 -25.03 6.92 -3.22
CA THR A 67 -24.75 8.34 -3.44
C THR A 67 -24.28 9.05 -2.17
N ILE A 68 -24.97 8.85 -1.04
CA ILE A 68 -24.60 9.49 0.24
C ILE A 68 -23.27 8.91 0.74
N SER A 69 -23.07 7.60 0.60
CA SER A 69 -21.80 6.94 0.96
C SER A 69 -20.61 7.51 0.16
N ASN A 70 -20.78 7.71 -1.15
CA ASN A 70 -19.73 8.28 -2.01
C ASN A 70 -19.46 9.75 -1.68
N GLN A 71 -20.50 10.56 -1.44
CA GLN A 71 -20.32 11.96 -1.02
C GLN A 71 -19.57 12.06 0.31
N LEU A 72 -19.90 11.19 1.27
CA LEU A 72 -19.23 11.13 2.56
C LEU A 72 -17.75 10.74 2.41
N LYS A 73 -17.46 9.72 1.59
CA LYS A 73 -16.08 9.30 1.27
C LYS A 73 -15.25 10.42 0.66
N VAL A 74 -15.78 11.13 -0.34
CA VAL A 74 -15.09 12.26 -0.99
C VAL A 74 -14.84 13.37 0.02
N THR A 75 -15.83 13.69 0.85
CA THR A 75 -15.69 14.72 1.89
C THR A 75 -14.62 14.35 2.91
N LEU A 76 -14.59 13.10 3.37
CA LEU A 76 -13.56 12.58 4.28
C LEU A 76 -12.15 12.70 3.68
N LEU A 77 -11.97 12.27 2.42
CA LEU A 77 -10.68 12.40 1.74
C LEU A 77 -10.26 13.86 1.53
N ALA A 78 -11.20 14.76 1.20
CA ALA A 78 -10.94 16.18 1.02
C ALA A 78 -10.51 16.86 2.34
N VAL A 79 -11.16 16.53 3.44
CA VAL A 79 -10.77 17.02 4.78
C VAL A 79 -9.37 16.55 5.13
N LEU A 80 -9.07 15.26 4.93
CA LEU A 80 -7.75 14.71 5.21
C LEU A 80 -6.66 15.37 4.36
N THR A 81 -6.92 15.52 3.06
CA THR A 81 -5.99 16.18 2.13
C THR A 81 -5.69 17.61 2.56
N SER A 82 -6.72 18.36 2.98
CA SER A 82 -6.57 19.74 3.47
C SER A 82 -5.70 19.82 4.73
N ILE A 83 -5.88 18.89 5.67
CA ILE A 83 -5.06 18.79 6.90
C ILE A 83 -3.60 18.49 6.55
N LEU A 84 -3.34 17.62 5.57
CA LEU A 84 -1.98 17.31 5.13
C LEU A 84 -1.30 18.49 4.43
N PHE A 85 -2.00 19.20 3.56
CA PHE A 85 -1.47 20.41 2.91
C PHE A 85 -1.15 21.50 3.93
N LEU A 86 -2.01 21.70 4.94
CA LEU A 86 -1.75 22.66 6.02
C LEU A 86 -0.48 22.29 6.81
N GLN A 87 -0.32 21.01 7.17
CA GLN A 87 0.89 20.53 7.84
C GLN A 87 2.14 20.72 6.98
N LEU A 88 2.06 20.45 5.68
CA LEU A 88 3.18 20.63 4.76
C LEU A 88 3.56 22.11 4.61
N ALA A 89 2.58 23.01 4.48
CA ALA A 89 2.81 24.44 4.36
C ALA A 89 3.50 25.04 5.61
N LEU A 90 3.12 24.58 6.80
CA LEU A 90 3.75 25.01 8.04
C LEU A 90 5.15 24.41 8.21
N TYR A 91 5.34 23.16 7.80
CA TYR A 91 6.65 22.54 7.76
C TYR A 91 7.62 23.33 6.88
N THR A 92 7.19 23.78 5.68
CA THR A 92 8.01 24.61 4.79
C THR A 92 8.39 25.97 5.37
N ASN A 93 7.58 26.50 6.30
CA ASN A 93 7.84 27.75 7.01
C ASN A 93 8.59 27.56 8.34
N LYS A 94 9.18 26.39 8.58
CA LYS A 94 9.87 26.03 9.83
C LYS A 94 8.98 26.11 11.08
N GLY A 95 7.67 26.04 10.91
CA GLY A 95 6.73 25.89 12.02
C GLY A 95 6.80 24.46 12.57
N SER A 96 6.63 24.31 13.88
CA SER A 96 6.62 23.01 14.56
C SER A 96 5.25 22.60 15.08
N GLU A 97 4.29 23.53 15.11
CA GLU A 97 2.99 23.34 15.76
C GLU A 97 1.83 23.98 14.98
N ILE A 98 0.64 23.41 15.13
CA ILE A 98 -0.65 23.97 14.71
C ILE A 98 -1.51 24.01 15.96
N LEU A 99 -2.14 25.15 16.28
CA LEU A 99 -3.07 25.26 17.42
C LEU A 99 -2.52 24.70 18.75
N GLY A 100 -1.21 24.78 18.98
CA GLY A 100 -0.54 24.26 20.18
C GLY A 100 -0.28 22.75 20.19
N TYR A 101 -0.48 22.05 19.07
CA TYR A 101 -0.17 20.62 18.91
C TYR A 101 0.95 20.41 17.90
N PRO A 102 1.84 19.42 18.10
CA PRO A 102 2.96 19.16 17.20
C PRO A 102 2.49 18.65 15.84
N ILE A 103 3.14 19.12 14.77
CA ILE A 103 2.90 18.63 13.41
C ILE A 103 3.45 17.21 13.21
N SER A 104 2.87 16.47 12.27
CA SER A 104 3.35 15.12 11.91
C SER A 104 4.70 15.19 11.19
N SER A 105 5.49 14.11 11.26
CA SER A 105 6.73 14.01 10.47
C SER A 105 6.44 14.03 8.96
N ILE A 106 7.43 14.45 8.16
CA ILE A 106 7.32 14.42 6.68
C ILE A 106 6.93 13.02 6.17
N SER A 107 7.60 11.98 6.66
CA SER A 107 7.32 10.60 6.22
C SER A 107 5.87 10.18 6.51
N THR A 108 5.31 10.63 7.64
CA THR A 108 3.92 10.38 8.01
C THR A 108 2.98 11.11 7.06
N ILE A 109 3.26 12.37 6.76
CA ILE A 109 2.48 13.19 5.83
C ILE A 109 2.49 12.55 4.43
N LEU A 110 3.66 12.15 3.94
CA LEU A 110 3.81 11.52 2.63
C LEU A 110 3.11 10.15 2.58
N THR A 111 3.18 9.34 3.64
CA THR A 111 2.48 8.04 3.71
C THR A 111 0.97 8.24 3.64
N PHE A 112 0.42 9.20 4.39
CA PHE A 112 -1.00 9.55 4.27
C PHE A 112 -1.37 10.04 2.87
N PHE A 113 -0.52 10.88 2.26
CA PHE A 113 -0.76 11.39 0.91
C PHE A 113 -0.85 10.26 -0.12
N LEU A 114 0.08 9.31 -0.10
CA LEU A 114 0.06 8.16 -1.00
C LEU A 114 -1.18 7.28 -0.78
N ILE A 115 -1.60 7.08 0.48
CA ILE A 115 -2.83 6.35 0.79
C ILE A 115 -4.06 7.08 0.20
N ILE A 116 -4.14 8.40 0.30
CA ILE A 116 -5.25 9.16 -0.31
C ILE A 116 -5.26 8.97 -1.83
N VAL A 117 -4.10 9.08 -2.49
CA VAL A 117 -4.01 8.85 -3.94
C VAL A 117 -4.46 7.42 -4.27
N PHE A 118 -4.05 6.41 -3.49
CA PHE A 118 -4.50 5.04 -3.65
C PHE A 118 -6.03 4.92 -3.52
N GLU A 119 -6.64 5.60 -2.54
CA GLU A 119 -8.10 5.57 -2.34
C GLU A 119 -8.88 6.26 -3.47
N ILE A 120 -8.37 7.37 -3.99
CA ILE A 120 -8.98 8.06 -5.13
C ILE A 120 -8.94 7.13 -6.35
N LEU A 121 -7.76 6.57 -6.65
CA LEU A 121 -7.61 5.57 -7.72
C LEU A 121 -8.52 4.36 -7.49
N SER A 122 -8.70 3.96 -6.22
CA SER A 122 -9.58 2.86 -5.82
C SER A 122 -11.06 3.11 -6.14
N ASN A 123 -11.53 4.35 -6.05
CA ASN A 123 -12.91 4.68 -6.33
C ASN A 123 -13.17 4.96 -7.81
N GLU A 124 -12.18 5.52 -8.52
CA GLU A 124 -12.34 5.88 -9.94
C GLU A 124 -12.09 4.70 -10.89
N SER A 125 -11.12 3.86 -10.58
CA SER A 125 -10.73 2.76 -11.47
C SER A 125 -11.46 1.48 -11.13
N LYS A 126 -12.20 0.94 -12.11
CA LYS A 126 -12.70 -0.44 -12.08
C LYS A 126 -11.66 -1.45 -12.55
N GLU A 127 -10.58 -0.97 -13.17
CA GLU A 127 -9.52 -1.80 -13.74
C GLU A 127 -8.33 -1.88 -12.77
N HIS A 128 -7.68 -3.04 -12.75
CA HIS A 128 -6.45 -3.25 -11.99
C HIS A 128 -5.31 -2.44 -12.63
N THR A 129 -4.57 -1.66 -11.82
CA THR A 129 -3.48 -0.83 -12.33
C THR A 129 -2.15 -1.12 -11.63
N LEU A 130 -1.07 -1.13 -12.42
CA LEU A 130 0.31 -1.21 -11.90
C LEU A 130 0.68 0.04 -11.08
N VAL A 131 0.02 1.17 -11.35
CA VAL A 131 0.20 2.42 -10.59
C VAL A 131 -0.29 2.26 -9.16
N ALA A 132 -1.44 1.61 -8.95
CA ALA A 132 -1.94 1.30 -7.62
C ALA A 132 -0.98 0.38 -6.85
N ASP A 133 -0.38 -0.61 -7.52
CA ASP A 133 0.66 -1.46 -6.92
C ASP A 133 1.88 -0.64 -6.49
N ALA A 134 2.35 0.28 -7.33
CA ALA A 134 3.48 1.14 -7.02
C ALA A 134 3.22 2.01 -5.78
N ILE A 135 2.05 2.68 -5.74
CA ILE A 135 1.65 3.54 -4.62
C ILE A 135 1.54 2.73 -3.32
N LEU A 136 0.94 1.54 -3.38
CA LEU A 136 0.83 0.65 -2.24
C LEU A 136 2.22 0.23 -1.73
N LEU A 137 3.12 -0.21 -2.61
CA LEU A 137 4.46 -0.66 -2.25
C LEU A 137 5.30 0.46 -1.62
N ILE A 138 5.25 1.68 -2.18
CA ILE A 138 5.95 2.84 -1.62
C ILE A 138 5.38 3.20 -0.24
N SER A 139 4.06 3.12 -0.06
CA SER A 139 3.44 3.36 1.25
C SER A 139 3.89 2.33 2.29
N ILE A 140 3.90 1.04 1.93
CA ILE A 140 4.39 -0.05 2.81
C ILE A 140 5.86 0.15 3.14
N PHE A 141 6.66 0.62 2.18
CA PHE A 141 8.09 0.79 2.33
C PHE A 141 8.45 1.71 3.51
N TRP A 142 7.85 2.89 3.58
CA TRP A 142 8.15 3.85 4.65
C TRP A 142 7.68 3.37 6.03
N VAL A 143 6.53 2.71 6.08
CA VAL A 143 6.05 2.04 7.29
C VAL A 143 7.03 0.96 7.73
N TYR A 144 7.53 0.17 6.78
CA TYR A 144 8.49 -0.91 7.04
C TYR A 144 9.84 -0.40 7.57
N ILE A 145 10.44 0.61 6.93
CA ILE A 145 11.70 1.21 7.40
C ILE A 145 11.53 1.75 8.82
N SER A 146 10.42 2.44 9.10
CA SER A 146 10.15 2.98 10.43
C SER A 146 10.09 1.89 11.51
N ILE A 147 9.35 0.79 11.25
CA ILE A 147 9.28 -0.33 12.19
C ILE A 147 10.67 -0.93 12.43
N CYS A 148 11.44 -1.13 11.36
CA CYS A 148 12.80 -1.67 11.50
C CYS A 148 13.70 -0.71 12.28
N GLY A 149 13.64 0.59 12.01
CA GLY A 149 14.36 1.60 12.78
C GLY A 149 14.06 1.51 14.28
N HIS A 150 12.78 1.34 14.64
CA HIS A 150 12.37 1.20 16.04
C HIS A 150 12.91 -0.08 16.68
N ILE A 151 12.82 -1.22 15.99
CA ILE A 151 13.29 -2.52 16.49
C ILE A 151 14.81 -2.53 16.70
N PHE A 152 15.56 -1.92 15.79
CA PHE A 152 17.02 -1.96 15.82
C PHE A 152 17.65 -0.78 16.58
N GLY A 153 16.85 0.16 17.08
CA GLY A 153 17.33 1.36 17.78
C GLY A 153 17.92 2.41 16.85
N GLU A 154 17.70 2.26 15.53
CA GLU A 154 18.17 3.17 14.50
C GLU A 154 17.17 4.31 14.32
N VAL A 155 17.24 5.28 15.23
CA VAL A 155 16.36 6.45 15.31
C VAL A 155 16.38 7.28 14.01
N ILE A 156 17.43 7.13 13.20
CA ILE A 156 17.60 7.74 11.87
C ILE A 156 16.63 7.15 10.84
N LEU A 157 16.28 5.88 10.99
CA LEU A 157 15.37 5.15 10.10
C LEU A 157 13.92 5.23 10.60
N THR A 158 13.74 5.48 11.89
CA THR A 158 12.51 6.09 12.43
C THR A 158 12.45 7.59 12.16
N GLY A 159 13.45 8.08 11.40
CA GLY A 159 13.96 9.43 11.18
C GLY A 159 13.64 10.51 12.20
N MET A 160 13.64 10.20 13.48
CA MET A 160 13.69 11.26 14.47
C MET A 160 15.10 11.84 14.49
N THR A 161 15.22 13.17 14.33
CA THR A 161 16.44 13.90 14.67
C THR A 161 16.12 14.91 15.75
N GLU A 162 17.14 15.32 16.52
CA GLU A 162 17.02 16.11 17.74
C GLU A 162 16.33 17.47 17.59
N LYS A 163 16.02 17.96 16.37
CA LYS A 163 15.36 19.27 16.17
C LYS A 163 14.20 19.32 15.18
N SER A 164 13.90 18.27 14.42
CA SER A 164 12.70 18.24 13.57
C SER A 164 12.54 16.85 12.95
N GLY A 165 11.39 16.25 13.23
CA GLY A 165 11.10 14.86 12.95
C GLY A 165 11.02 14.49 11.47
N ILE A 166 11.63 13.37 11.14
CA ILE A 166 11.53 12.64 9.88
C ILE A 166 11.23 11.17 10.17
N GLY A 167 10.28 10.84 11.05
CA GLY A 167 9.68 9.54 10.86
C GLY A 167 8.42 9.19 11.63
N LEU A 168 7.86 8.07 11.19
CA LEU A 168 6.67 7.46 11.74
C LEU A 168 7.00 6.93 13.15
N SER A 169 6.20 7.31 14.14
CA SER A 169 6.25 6.64 15.44
C SER A 169 5.85 5.18 15.30
N LEU A 170 6.30 4.32 16.22
CA LEU A 170 5.89 2.92 16.22
C LEU A 170 4.34 2.77 16.28
N PRO A 171 3.60 3.50 17.15
CA PRO A 171 2.14 3.48 17.13
C PRO A 171 1.53 3.90 15.78
N THR A 172 2.07 4.95 15.14
CA THR A 172 1.63 5.40 13.82
C THR A 172 1.92 4.35 12.74
N ALA A 173 3.10 3.73 12.77
CA ALA A 173 3.48 2.69 11.82
C ALA A 173 2.59 1.45 11.96
N LEU A 174 2.29 1.02 13.20
CA LEU A 174 1.36 -0.08 13.48
C LEU A 174 -0.07 0.24 13.00
N ALA A 175 -0.53 1.47 13.20
CA ALA A 175 -1.83 1.92 12.69
C ALA A 175 -1.90 1.87 11.15
N PHE A 176 -0.82 2.27 10.47
CA PHE A 176 -0.72 2.08 9.02
C PHE A 176 -0.69 0.61 8.62
N CYS A 177 0.06 -0.26 9.31
CA CYS A 177 0.04 -1.70 9.05
C CYS A 177 -1.38 -2.27 9.15
N LEU A 178 -2.14 -1.87 10.17
CA LEU A 178 -3.54 -2.27 10.34
C LEU A 178 -4.41 -1.79 9.18
N TYR A 179 -4.24 -0.54 8.75
CA TYR A 179 -4.95 0.01 7.60
C TYR A 179 -4.61 -0.73 6.30
N MET A 180 -3.33 -0.97 6.03
CA MET A 180 -2.87 -1.71 4.84
C MET A 180 -3.36 -3.16 4.86
N ALA A 181 -3.49 -3.79 6.03
CA ALA A 181 -4.07 -5.13 6.14
C ALA A 181 -5.56 -5.14 5.77
N LEU A 182 -6.31 -4.08 6.09
CA LEU A 182 -7.70 -3.93 5.62
C LEU A 182 -7.74 -3.71 4.11
N LEU A 183 -6.85 -2.87 3.58
CA LEU A 183 -6.73 -2.64 2.13
C LEU A 183 -6.46 -3.90 1.33
N ILE A 184 -5.50 -4.71 1.76
CA ILE A 184 -5.14 -5.96 1.08
C ILE A 184 -6.31 -6.95 1.08
N LYS A 185 -7.22 -6.86 2.05
CA LYS A 185 -8.44 -7.70 2.08
C LYS A 185 -9.50 -7.25 1.08
N GLU A 186 -9.52 -5.99 0.66
CA GLU A 186 -10.43 -5.52 -0.38
C GLU A 186 -9.88 -5.90 -1.78
N ASP A 187 -10.72 -6.44 -2.65
CA ASP A 187 -10.28 -7.32 -3.76
C ASP A 187 -9.91 -6.63 -5.09
N HIS A 188 -10.10 -5.33 -5.25
CA HIS A 188 -10.42 -4.84 -6.60
C HIS A 188 -9.34 -4.10 -7.41
N LEU A 189 -8.18 -3.72 -6.87
CA LEU A 189 -7.30 -2.77 -7.61
C LEU A 189 -5.87 -3.18 -7.88
N THR A 190 -5.29 -4.06 -7.08
CA THR A 190 -3.87 -4.39 -7.22
C THR A 190 -3.66 -5.43 -8.32
N TYR A 191 -2.89 -5.07 -9.33
CA TYR A 191 -2.61 -5.95 -10.47
C TYR A 191 -1.77 -7.16 -10.04
N THR A 192 -0.86 -6.96 -9.10
CA THR A 192 -0.05 -8.00 -8.47
C THR A 192 -0.92 -9.03 -7.77
N LYS A 193 -1.98 -8.61 -7.07
CA LYS A 193 -2.92 -9.51 -6.39
C LYS A 193 -3.71 -10.36 -7.39
N LEU A 194 -4.19 -9.74 -8.47
CA LEU A 194 -4.83 -10.46 -9.58
C LEU A 194 -3.89 -11.52 -10.16
N LEU A 195 -2.69 -11.14 -10.57
CA LEU A 195 -1.71 -12.07 -11.12
C LEU A 195 -1.37 -13.20 -10.15
N PHE A 196 -1.21 -12.90 -8.86
CA PHE A 196 -0.92 -13.88 -7.83
C PHE A 196 -2.07 -14.87 -7.66
N GLN A 197 -3.32 -14.41 -7.68
CA GLN A 197 -4.49 -15.28 -7.50
C GLN A 197 -4.78 -16.12 -8.75
N THR A 198 -4.70 -15.53 -9.94
CA THR A 198 -5.10 -16.16 -11.20
C THR A 198 -4.04 -17.12 -11.74
N VAL A 199 -2.74 -16.85 -11.56
CA VAL A 199 -1.67 -17.60 -12.26
C VAL A 199 -0.80 -18.36 -11.25
N LYS A 200 -0.84 -19.70 -11.27
CA LYS A 200 -0.14 -20.54 -10.27
C LYS A 200 1.38 -20.35 -10.27
N TRP A 201 1.99 -20.22 -11.44
CA TRP A 201 3.45 -20.15 -11.55
C TRP A 201 4.01 -18.78 -11.16
N THR A 202 3.27 -17.67 -11.37
CA THR A 202 3.70 -16.32 -10.98
C THR A 202 3.82 -16.19 -9.47
N LYS A 203 3.04 -16.96 -8.69
CA LYS A 203 3.08 -16.97 -7.22
C LYS A 203 4.49 -17.13 -6.67
N LYS A 204 5.27 -18.07 -7.22
CA LYS A 204 6.65 -18.32 -6.76
C LYS A 204 7.54 -17.10 -7.01
N TYR A 205 7.45 -16.50 -8.19
CA TYR A 205 8.26 -15.33 -8.55
C TYR A 205 7.87 -14.10 -7.73
N ILE A 206 6.58 -13.83 -7.60
CA ILE A 206 6.05 -12.72 -6.79
C ILE A 206 6.46 -12.90 -5.32
N LEU A 207 6.34 -14.12 -4.77
CA LEU A 207 6.73 -14.42 -3.38
C LEU A 207 8.23 -14.21 -3.16
N VAL A 208 9.08 -14.78 -4.02
CA VAL A 208 10.55 -14.66 -3.89
C VAL A 208 10.97 -13.21 -3.93
N TYR A 209 10.40 -12.42 -4.84
CA TYR A 209 10.72 -11.01 -4.94
C TYR A 209 10.17 -10.19 -3.76
N ALA A 210 8.97 -10.48 -3.27
CA ALA A 210 8.42 -9.82 -2.08
C ALA A 210 9.27 -10.13 -0.83
N LEU A 211 9.71 -11.38 -0.67
CA LEU A 211 10.63 -11.77 0.41
C LEU A 211 11.98 -11.08 0.28
N SER A 212 12.51 -10.96 -0.94
CA SER A 212 13.78 -10.27 -1.20
C SER A 212 13.66 -8.77 -0.88
N TYR A 213 12.55 -8.16 -1.26
CA TYR A 213 12.23 -6.76 -0.95
C TYR A 213 12.16 -6.49 0.56
N LEU A 214 11.64 -7.43 1.35
CA LEU A 214 11.63 -7.32 2.81
C LEU A 214 13.01 -7.60 3.41
N ALA A 215 13.68 -8.68 2.99
CA ALA A 215 14.93 -9.13 3.59
C ALA A 215 16.09 -8.14 3.43
N LEU A 216 16.15 -7.45 2.29
CA LEU A 216 17.33 -6.67 1.91
C LEU A 216 17.49 -5.35 2.69
N PRO A 217 16.45 -4.52 2.89
CA PRO A 217 16.55 -3.41 3.84
C PRO A 217 16.87 -3.91 5.26
N LEU A 218 16.32 -5.05 5.69
CA LEU A 218 16.63 -5.62 7.02
C LEU A 218 18.12 -5.96 7.16
N LEU A 219 18.70 -6.57 6.13
CA LEU A 219 20.13 -6.87 6.07
C LEU A 219 20.98 -5.61 6.15
N PHE A 220 20.63 -4.55 5.42
CA PHE A 220 21.35 -3.28 5.50
C PHE A 220 21.25 -2.62 6.88
N ILE A 221 20.09 -2.73 7.55
CA ILE A 221 19.92 -2.20 8.91
C ILE A 221 20.76 -2.99 9.91
N LEU A 222 20.79 -4.33 9.79
CA LEU A 222 21.66 -5.18 10.61
C LEU A 222 23.14 -4.82 10.45
N LEU A 223 23.57 -4.50 9.24
CA LEU A 223 24.95 -4.06 8.98
C LEU A 223 25.25 -2.71 9.62
N LEU A 224 24.28 -1.79 9.65
CA LEU A 224 24.46 -0.47 10.25
C LEU A 224 24.39 -0.44 11.77
N LYS A 225 23.71 -1.42 12.40
CA LYS A 225 23.52 -1.47 13.85
C LYS A 225 24.82 -1.34 14.68
N ASN A 226 25.94 -1.77 14.11
CA ASN A 226 27.24 -1.75 14.78
C ASN A 226 28.15 -0.59 14.32
N VAL A 227 27.64 0.31 13.50
CA VAL A 227 28.37 1.48 12.99
C VAL A 227 28.00 2.68 13.87
N VAL A 228 29.01 3.40 14.37
CA VAL A 228 28.77 4.67 15.05
C VAL A 228 28.39 5.71 14.00
N ILE A 229 27.13 6.11 13.99
CA ILE A 229 26.62 7.08 13.02
C ILE A 229 26.71 8.48 13.61
N THR A 230 27.35 9.40 12.87
CA THR A 230 27.41 10.80 13.26
C THR A 230 26.14 11.55 12.83
N PRO A 231 25.68 12.58 13.58
CA PRO A 231 24.46 13.33 13.24
C PRO A 231 24.44 13.91 11.82
N GLY A 232 25.61 14.24 11.25
CA GLY A 232 25.74 14.75 9.88
C GLY A 232 25.46 13.72 8.79
N ASP A 233 25.44 12.43 9.12
CA ASP A 233 25.22 11.34 8.17
C ASP A 233 23.79 10.80 8.18
N HIS A 234 22.95 11.21 9.15
CA HIS A 234 21.59 10.71 9.34
C HIS A 234 20.74 10.86 8.08
N ILE A 235 20.75 12.06 7.49
CA ILE A 235 19.99 12.38 6.28
C ILE A 235 20.52 11.57 5.08
N LYS A 236 21.84 11.41 4.95
CA LYS A 236 22.44 10.64 3.85
C LYS A 236 22.05 9.17 3.93
N ILE A 237 22.04 8.60 5.13
CA ILE A 237 21.63 7.21 5.38
C ILE A 237 20.16 7.04 5.02
N PHE A 238 19.28 7.91 5.52
CA PHE A 238 17.85 7.87 5.18
C PHE A 238 17.60 7.94 3.66
N PHE A 239 18.26 8.86 2.95
CA PHE A 239 18.14 8.95 1.50
C PHE A 239 18.70 7.71 0.79
N SER A 240 19.83 7.17 1.26
CA SER A 240 20.43 5.97 0.68
C SER A 240 19.48 4.76 0.78
N PHE A 241 18.89 4.53 1.97
CA PHE A 241 17.87 3.50 2.13
C PHE A 241 16.65 3.75 1.26
N SER A 242 16.21 5.00 1.19
CA SER A 242 15.05 5.36 0.37
C SER A 242 15.27 5.06 -1.10
N ILE A 243 16.43 5.44 -1.65
CA ILE A 243 16.82 5.17 -3.04
C ILE A 243 16.94 3.67 -3.30
N ILE A 244 17.58 2.93 -2.40
CA ILE A 244 17.70 1.48 -2.51
C ILE A 244 16.31 0.85 -2.56
N GLY A 245 15.42 1.17 -1.63
CA GLY A 245 14.08 0.59 -1.64
C GLY A 245 13.26 0.98 -2.87
N LEU A 246 13.34 2.22 -3.33
CA LEU A 246 12.71 2.64 -4.59
C LEU A 246 13.23 1.82 -5.78
N PHE A 247 14.54 1.56 -5.86
CA PHE A 247 15.13 0.70 -6.88
C PHE A 247 14.55 -0.72 -6.83
N PHE A 248 14.39 -1.32 -5.64
CA PHE A 248 13.75 -2.63 -5.51
C PHE A 248 12.26 -2.62 -5.87
N ILE A 249 11.53 -1.57 -5.51
CA ILE A 249 10.12 -1.40 -5.93
C ILE A 249 10.05 -1.32 -7.46
N SER A 250 10.92 -0.55 -8.10
CA SER A 250 10.99 -0.47 -9.57
C SER A 250 11.29 -1.83 -10.19
N LEU A 251 12.27 -2.57 -9.67
CA LEU A 251 12.56 -3.94 -10.15
C LEU A 251 11.38 -4.88 -9.97
N PHE A 252 10.68 -4.79 -8.83
CA PHE A 252 9.47 -5.56 -8.57
C PHE A 252 8.38 -5.25 -9.61
N LEU A 253 8.10 -3.98 -9.86
CA LEU A 253 7.10 -3.56 -10.84
C LEU A 253 7.46 -3.99 -12.26
N VAL A 254 8.73 -3.90 -12.65
CA VAL A 254 9.22 -4.40 -13.94
C VAL A 254 9.00 -5.91 -14.06
N LEU A 255 9.24 -6.67 -13.00
CA LEU A 255 8.93 -8.10 -12.96
C LEU A 255 7.43 -8.34 -13.14
N ILE A 256 6.57 -7.67 -12.37
CA ILE A 256 5.11 -7.83 -12.49
C ILE A 256 4.65 -7.49 -13.91
N HIS A 257 5.18 -6.42 -14.51
CA HIS A 257 4.91 -6.05 -15.89
C HIS A 257 5.37 -7.12 -16.89
N PHE A 258 6.55 -7.71 -16.68
CA PHE A 258 7.06 -8.79 -17.51
C PHE A 258 6.22 -10.08 -17.38
N LEU A 259 5.86 -10.47 -16.15
CA LEU A 259 4.99 -11.61 -15.87
C LEU A 259 3.61 -11.42 -16.51
N SER A 260 3.07 -10.20 -16.44
CA SER A 260 1.84 -9.80 -17.12
C SER A 260 1.93 -10.01 -18.63
N ARG A 261 2.94 -9.43 -19.28
CA ARG A 261 3.14 -9.57 -20.73
C ARG A 261 3.33 -11.02 -21.15
N THR A 262 4.08 -11.79 -20.37
CA THR A 262 4.30 -13.22 -20.62
C THR A 262 2.99 -13.98 -20.52
N HIS A 263 2.18 -13.71 -19.49
CA HIS A 263 0.86 -14.32 -19.34
C HIS A 263 -0.09 -13.98 -20.51
N THR A 264 -0.20 -12.70 -20.89
CA THR A 264 -1.03 -12.26 -22.02
C THR A 264 -0.52 -12.82 -23.35
N GLY A 265 0.80 -12.87 -23.53
CA GLY A 265 1.43 -13.49 -24.71
C GLY A 265 1.14 -14.99 -24.80
N LEU A 266 1.22 -15.69 -23.66
CA LEU A 266 0.88 -17.10 -23.57
C LEU A 266 -0.62 -17.32 -23.86
N GLN A 267 -1.49 -16.49 -23.31
CA GLN A 267 -2.93 -16.51 -23.61
C GLN A 267 -3.20 -16.29 -25.09
N MET A 268 -2.53 -15.33 -25.74
CA MET A 268 -2.66 -15.11 -27.18
C MET A 268 -2.21 -16.33 -27.96
N ILE A 269 -1.00 -16.86 -27.71
CA ILE A 269 -0.50 -18.07 -28.39
C ILE A 269 -1.47 -19.23 -28.19
N CYS A 270 -1.98 -19.42 -26.98
CA CYS A 270 -2.95 -20.46 -26.67
C CYS A 270 -4.29 -20.23 -27.39
N SER A 271 -4.76 -18.99 -27.52
CA SER A 271 -6.00 -18.67 -28.26
C SER A 271 -5.88 -18.86 -29.79
N TYR A 272 -4.67 -18.94 -30.33
CA TYR A 272 -4.42 -19.26 -31.75
C TYR A 272 -4.08 -20.74 -31.98
N THR A 273 -3.57 -21.43 -30.96
CA THR A 273 -3.06 -22.79 -31.09
C THR A 273 -4.13 -23.80 -30.73
N LYS A 274 -4.76 -24.48 -31.70
CA LYS A 274 -5.87 -25.42 -31.44
C LYS A 274 -5.47 -26.61 -30.54
N ARG A 275 -4.21 -27.05 -30.61
CA ARG A 275 -3.69 -28.23 -29.87
C ARG A 275 -2.26 -28.00 -29.41
N ILE A 276 -1.95 -28.44 -28.19
CA ILE A 276 -0.61 -28.45 -27.60
C ILE A 276 -0.18 -29.91 -27.37
N LYS A 277 1.10 -30.20 -27.62
CA LYS A 277 1.71 -31.49 -27.29
C LYS A 277 2.21 -31.44 -25.85
N THR A 278 1.71 -32.33 -24.99
CA THR A 278 2.14 -32.44 -23.59
C THR A 278 3.54 -33.05 -23.49
N ASP A 279 4.15 -32.94 -22.31
CA ASP A 279 5.44 -33.56 -22.00
C ASP A 279 5.42 -35.08 -22.20
N ASP A 280 4.24 -35.71 -22.09
CA ASP A 280 3.99 -37.13 -22.36
C ASP A 280 3.85 -37.46 -23.87
N GLY A 281 4.00 -36.46 -24.75
CA GLY A 281 3.95 -36.60 -26.19
C GLY A 281 2.55 -36.62 -26.81
N HIS A 282 1.48 -36.53 -26.02
CA HIS A 282 0.10 -36.53 -26.49
C HIS A 282 -0.39 -35.13 -26.90
N TRP A 283 -1.16 -35.05 -27.99
CA TRP A 283 -1.80 -33.81 -28.41
C TRP A 283 -3.14 -33.63 -27.71
N ILE A 284 -3.25 -32.61 -26.86
CA ILE A 284 -4.50 -32.24 -26.19
C ILE A 284 -5.02 -30.91 -26.71
N SER A 285 -6.32 -30.67 -26.57
CA SER A 285 -6.89 -29.36 -26.92
C SER A 285 -6.30 -28.30 -26.00
N ILE A 286 -5.98 -27.13 -26.56
CA ILE A 286 -5.47 -26.03 -25.75
C ILE A 286 -6.48 -25.59 -24.69
N GLU A 287 -7.78 -25.69 -24.98
CA GLU A 287 -8.86 -25.35 -24.05
C GLU A 287 -8.85 -26.29 -22.83
N SER A 288 -8.64 -27.59 -23.04
CA SER A 288 -8.45 -28.58 -21.97
C SER A 288 -7.22 -28.27 -21.13
N TYR A 289 -6.08 -28.03 -21.78
CA TYR A 289 -4.83 -27.70 -21.12
C TYR A 289 -4.91 -26.40 -20.31
N LEU A 290 -5.55 -25.36 -20.87
CA LEU A 290 -5.77 -24.07 -20.25
C LEU A 290 -6.73 -24.15 -19.06
N LYS A 291 -7.77 -24.97 -19.18
CA LYS A 291 -8.72 -25.18 -18.09
C LYS A 291 -8.06 -25.88 -16.90
N GLU A 292 -7.24 -26.90 -17.14
CA GLU A 292 -6.52 -27.63 -16.09
C GLU A 292 -5.40 -26.80 -15.43
N ASN A 293 -4.60 -26.10 -16.22
CA ASN A 293 -3.38 -25.46 -15.73
C ASN A 293 -3.56 -23.98 -15.36
N TYR A 294 -4.49 -23.29 -16.03
CA TYR A 294 -4.67 -21.83 -15.92
C TYR A 294 -6.09 -21.43 -15.48
N GLY A 295 -7.02 -22.38 -15.27
CA GLY A 295 -8.37 -22.12 -14.75
C GLY A 295 -9.29 -21.32 -15.67
N HIS A 296 -8.90 -21.10 -16.93
CA HIS A 296 -9.66 -20.31 -17.88
C HIS A 296 -10.73 -21.14 -18.61
N ARG A 297 -11.92 -20.55 -18.81
CA ARG A 297 -12.91 -20.99 -19.80
C ARG A 297 -12.81 -20.10 -21.03
N ILE A 298 -11.76 -20.29 -21.84
CA ILE A 298 -11.70 -19.69 -23.17
C ILE A 298 -12.48 -20.64 -24.08
N LYS A 299 -13.59 -20.16 -24.68
CA LYS A 299 -14.15 -20.79 -25.87
C LYS A 299 -13.49 -20.11 -27.06
N HIS A 300 -12.95 -20.87 -28.00
CA HIS A 300 -12.65 -20.31 -29.32
C HIS A 300 -13.91 -19.63 -29.88
N GLU A 301 -13.92 -18.30 -30.00
CA GLU A 301 -14.90 -17.63 -30.85
C GLU A 301 -14.48 -17.83 -32.30
N GLU A 302 -15.21 -18.67 -33.04
CA GLU A 302 -15.06 -18.83 -34.50
C GLU A 302 -15.61 -17.61 -35.28
N SER A 303 -15.74 -16.42 -34.66
CA SER A 303 -16.39 -15.28 -35.30
C SER A 303 -15.40 -14.42 -36.11
N PRO A 304 -15.73 -14.06 -37.37
CA PRO A 304 -14.93 -13.16 -38.21
C PRO A 304 -14.67 -11.77 -37.60
N ASN A 305 -15.46 -11.40 -36.58
CA ASN A 305 -15.37 -10.10 -35.92
C ASN A 305 -14.29 -10.06 -34.83
N GLY A 306 -13.97 -11.18 -34.17
CA GLY A 306 -12.90 -11.27 -33.18
C GLY A 306 -11.51 -11.00 -33.80
N GLN A 307 -11.26 -11.53 -34.99
CA GLN A 307 -10.03 -11.28 -35.74
C GLN A 307 -9.90 -9.82 -36.21
N LYS A 308 -11.01 -9.17 -36.60
CA LYS A 308 -11.03 -7.76 -37.02
C LYS A 308 -10.85 -6.78 -35.86
N ALA A 309 -11.45 -7.06 -34.70
CA ALA A 309 -11.28 -6.22 -33.50
C ALA A 309 -9.83 -6.24 -33.00
N MET A 310 -9.17 -7.40 -33.04
CA MET A 310 -7.79 -7.56 -32.58
C MET A 310 -6.73 -7.07 -33.58
N ALA A 311 -6.96 -7.20 -34.90
CA ALA A 311 -6.10 -6.58 -35.92
C ALA A 311 -6.04 -5.05 -35.77
N LYS A 312 -7.13 -4.45 -35.29
CA LYS A 312 -7.23 -3.01 -34.98
C LYS A 312 -6.43 -2.64 -33.72
N GLN A 313 -6.29 -3.55 -32.75
CA GLN A 313 -5.43 -3.36 -31.56
C GLN A 313 -3.95 -3.56 -31.87
N LEU A 314 -3.58 -4.54 -32.71
CA LEU A 314 -2.19 -4.78 -33.11
C LEU A 314 -1.61 -3.60 -33.91
N LYS A 315 -2.39 -3.01 -34.83
CA LYS A 315 -1.99 -1.77 -35.54
C LYS A 315 -1.83 -0.54 -34.64
N LYS A 316 -2.36 -0.57 -33.42
CA LYS A 316 -2.31 0.55 -32.47
C LYS A 316 -1.11 0.46 -31.52
N ASN A 317 -0.50 -0.71 -31.42
CA ASN A 317 0.62 -1.03 -30.53
C ASN A 317 1.94 -1.32 -31.27
N SER A 318 1.94 -1.22 -32.61
CA SER A 318 3.13 -1.17 -33.48
C SER A 318 3.47 0.28 -33.81
#